data_AF-A0A7C0YC26-F1
#
_entry.id   AF-A0A7C0YC26-F1
#
_cell.length_a   1.000
_cell.length_b   1.000
_cell.length_c   1.000
_cell.angle_alpha   90.00
_cell.angle_beta   90.00
_cell.angle_gamma   90.00
#
_symmetry.space_group_name_H-M   'P 1'
#
loop_
_entity.id
_entity.type
_entity.pdbx_description
1 polymer ?
#
loop_
_entity_poly.entity_id
_entity_poly.type
_entity_poly.pdbx_seq_one_letter_code
_entity_poly.pdbx_strand_id
1 'polypeptide(L)'
;MYLKRRYEGSSLYSLPLLSYFYFHSLIIGTLLLLQIILGYFAYFYFNGTVFSFDVLQYFFFWFSVFGIVNLVYQIVIGNMSLTLLALLNILVVTLTYALYLYSMRYFREKPKIRDILAFIFLFPYWLMLMLVQAVNSTEWFFGRWRNWWNK
;
A
#
# COMPACT_ATOMS: atom_id res chain seq x y z
N MET A 1 -23.18 20.27 10.84
CA MET A 1 -22.15 21.29 11.07
C MET A 1 -21.32 21.40 9.79
N TYR A 2 -21.65 22.37 8.94
CA TYR A 2 -21.13 22.48 7.58
C TYR A 2 -19.82 23.29 7.57
N LEU A 3 -18.68 22.63 7.36
CA LEU A 3 -17.46 23.31 6.93
C LEU A 3 -17.67 23.75 5.47
N LYS A 4 -17.51 25.06 5.22
CA LYS A 4 -17.67 25.72 3.91
C LYS A 4 -16.86 24.99 2.83
N ARG A 5 -17.58 24.52 1.81
CA ARG A 5 -17.13 23.86 0.57
C ARG A 5 -16.32 24.74 -0.39
N ARG A 6 -15.75 25.87 0.07
CA ARG A 6 -15.17 26.93 -0.79
C ARG A 6 -13.64 26.91 -0.91
N TYR A 7 -12.99 25.92 -0.33
CA TYR A 7 -11.58 25.62 -0.58
C TYR A 7 -11.52 24.30 -1.34
N GLU A 8 -11.20 24.37 -2.63
CA GLU A 8 -10.98 23.19 -3.50
C GLU A 8 -9.67 22.45 -3.19
N GLY A 9 -8.87 22.97 -2.25
CA GLY A 9 -7.72 22.27 -1.68
C GLY A 9 -8.12 21.44 -0.46
N SER A 10 -7.47 20.28 -0.29
CA SER A 10 -7.49 19.50 0.94
C SER A 10 -7.39 20.45 2.14
N SER A 11 -8.44 20.53 2.97
CA SER A 11 -8.49 21.49 4.07
C SER A 11 -7.22 21.41 4.93
N LEU A 12 -6.76 22.51 5.54
CA LEU A 12 -5.58 22.50 6.43
C LEU A 12 -5.63 21.38 7.50
N TYR A 13 -6.83 20.97 7.90
CA TYR A 13 -7.07 19.85 8.82
C TYR A 13 -6.82 18.46 8.23
N SER A 14 -6.88 18.32 6.91
CA SER A 14 -6.54 17.08 6.20
C SER A 14 -5.05 16.98 5.85
N LEU A 15 -4.27 18.06 5.94
CA LEU A 15 -2.83 18.03 5.68
C LEU A 15 -2.05 17.11 6.63
N PRO A 16 -2.25 17.15 7.97
CA PRO A 16 -1.59 16.20 8.87
C PRO A 16 -1.94 14.74 8.55
N LEU A 17 -3.20 14.49 8.19
CA LEU A 17 -3.69 13.17 7.82
C LEU A 17 -3.06 12.68 6.50
N LEU A 18 -3.02 13.54 5.49
CA LEU A 18 -2.39 13.27 4.19
C LEU A 18 -0.89 13.03 4.34
N SER A 19 -0.20 13.88 5.12
CA SER A 19 1.22 13.72 5.42
C SER A 19 1.48 12.42 6.19
N TYR A 20 0.63 12.06 7.16
CA TYR A 20 0.72 10.78 7.86
C TYR A 20 0.59 9.61 6.89
N PHE A 21 -0.45 9.59 6.05
CA PHE A 21 -0.62 8.52 5.06
C PHE A 21 0.53 8.45 4.08
N TYR A 22 1.10 9.60 3.68
CA TYR A 22 2.26 9.68 2.80
C TYR A 22 3.55 9.13 3.46
N PHE A 23 3.88 9.54 4.68
CA PHE A 23 5.06 9.02 5.38
C PHE A 23 4.89 7.54 5.72
N HIS A 24 3.69 7.16 6.15
CA HIS A 24 3.34 5.77 6.43
C HIS A 24 3.47 4.92 5.17
N SER A 25 3.00 5.42 4.03
CA SER A 25 3.09 4.72 2.76
C SER A 25 4.51 4.59 2.26
N LEU A 26 5.30 5.63 2.40
CA LEU A 26 6.71 5.62 2.02
C LEU A 26 7.49 4.63 2.88
N ILE A 27 7.36 4.68 4.21
CA ILE A 27 8.12 3.81 5.12
C ILE A 27 7.64 2.35 5.01
N ILE A 28 6.35 2.09 5.21
CA ILE A 28 5.83 0.72 5.20
C ILE A 28 5.90 0.11 3.80
N GLY A 29 5.60 0.89 2.76
CA GLY A 29 5.71 0.43 1.38
C GLY A 29 7.13 0.04 1.01
N THR A 30 8.12 0.85 1.41
CA THR A 30 9.54 0.53 1.17
C THR A 30 9.97 -0.71 1.93
N LEU A 31 9.59 -0.85 3.20
CA LEU A 31 9.89 -2.04 4.00
C LEU A 31 9.26 -3.31 3.42
N LEU A 32 8.00 -3.21 2.95
CA LEU A 32 7.31 -4.32 2.27
C LEU A 32 8.02 -4.72 0.97
N LEU A 33 8.38 -3.75 0.12
CA LEU A 33 9.12 -4.03 -1.11
C LEU A 33 10.47 -4.68 -0.80
N LEU A 34 11.19 -4.19 0.21
CA LEU A 34 12.45 -4.75 0.63
C LEU A 34 12.27 -6.18 1.14
N GLN A 35 11.21 -6.47 1.91
CA GLN A 35 10.89 -7.81 2.38
C GLN A 35 10.57 -8.77 1.22
N ILE A 36 9.82 -8.31 0.21
CA ILE A 36 9.52 -9.09 -1.01
C ILE A 36 10.81 -9.42 -1.76
N ILE A 37 11.67 -8.41 -1.94
CA ILE A 37 12.95 -8.57 -2.65
C ILE A 37 13.87 -9.52 -1.90
N LEU A 38 14.03 -9.35 -0.58
CA LEU A 38 14.87 -10.23 0.24
C LEU A 38 14.35 -11.66 0.26
N GLY A 39 13.03 -11.87 0.35
CA GLY A 39 12.47 -13.22 0.31
C GLY A 39 12.69 -13.91 -1.04
N TYR A 40 12.57 -13.17 -2.15
CA TYR A 40 12.93 -13.67 -3.47
C TYR A 40 14.41 -14.02 -3.56
N PHE A 41 15.32 -13.15 -3.11
CA PHE A 41 16.76 -13.43 -3.13
C PHE A 41 17.15 -14.60 -2.25
N ALA A 42 16.51 -14.77 -1.08
CA ALA A 42 16.73 -15.93 -0.24
C ALA A 42 16.32 -17.22 -0.97
N TYR A 43 15.13 -17.26 -1.59
CA TYR A 43 14.69 -18.40 -2.39
C TYR A 43 15.67 -18.70 -3.53
N PHE A 44 16.12 -17.66 -4.25
CA PHE A 44 17.10 -17.79 -5.34
C PHE A 44 18.43 -18.34 -4.83
N TYR A 45 18.92 -17.87 -3.67
CA TYR A 45 20.17 -18.34 -3.07
C TYR A 45 20.12 -19.83 -2.70
N PHE A 46 18.98 -20.31 -2.17
CA PHE A 46 18.84 -21.71 -1.75
C PHE A 46 18.53 -22.67 -2.91
N ASN A 47 17.78 -22.24 -3.93
CA ASN A 47 17.30 -23.14 -4.99
C ASN A 47 18.06 -22.95 -6.33
N GLY A 48 18.79 -21.86 -6.51
CA GLY A 48 19.50 -21.53 -7.76
C GLY A 48 18.58 -21.22 -8.96
N THR A 49 17.26 -21.29 -8.77
CA THR A 49 16.26 -21.07 -9.83
C THR A 49 15.75 -19.63 -9.81
N VAL A 50 15.98 -18.90 -10.91
CA VAL A 50 15.53 -17.50 -11.08
C VAL A 50 14.01 -17.43 -11.27
N PHE A 51 13.45 -18.33 -12.08
CA PHE A 51 12.04 -18.32 -12.44
C PHE A 51 11.46 -19.72 -12.28
N SER A 52 10.42 -19.83 -11.47
CA SER A 52 9.66 -21.06 -11.22
C SER A 52 8.21 -20.72 -10.94
N PHE A 53 7.34 -21.72 -10.94
CA PHE A 53 5.94 -21.53 -10.53
C PHE A 53 5.83 -21.04 -9.08
N ASP A 54 6.72 -21.50 -8.20
CA ASP A 54 6.77 -21.05 -6.80
C ASP A 54 7.09 -19.56 -6.68
N VAL A 55 7.99 -19.05 -7.53
CA VAL A 55 8.33 -17.62 -7.60
C VAL A 55 7.11 -16.81 -8.04
N LEU A 56 6.39 -17.27 -9.06
CA LEU A 56 5.15 -16.61 -9.51
C LEU A 56 4.09 -16.61 -8.41
N GLN A 57 3.91 -17.74 -7.73
CA GLN A 57 2.99 -17.89 -6.61
C GLN A 57 3.39 -16.99 -5.44
N TYR A 58 4.68 -16.87 -5.14
CA TYR A 58 5.21 -15.96 -4.12
C TYR A 58 4.81 -14.52 -4.39
N PHE A 59 5.09 -14.00 -5.60
CA PHE A 59 4.70 -12.64 -5.97
C PHE A 59 3.17 -12.48 -5.96
N PHE A 60 2.42 -13.45 -6.47
CA PHE A 60 0.96 -13.40 -6.44
C PHE A 60 0.40 -13.30 -5.02
N PHE A 61 0.96 -14.04 -4.06
CA PHE A 61 0.55 -13.92 -2.66
C PHE A 61 0.87 -12.53 -2.12
N TRP A 62 2.08 -12.00 -2.32
CA TRP A 62 2.43 -10.66 -1.83
C TRP A 62 1.58 -9.54 -2.44
N PHE A 63 1.17 -9.68 -3.70
CA PHE A 63 0.37 -8.68 -4.40
C PHE A 63 -1.14 -8.83 -4.20
N SER A 64 -1.59 -9.90 -3.54
CA SER A 64 -3.02 -10.17 -3.35
C SER A 64 -3.43 -10.22 -1.89
N VAL A 65 -4.73 -10.06 -1.64
CA VAL A 65 -5.33 -10.28 -0.32
C VAL A 65 -5.03 -11.68 0.24
N PHE A 66 -4.82 -12.67 -0.64
CA PHE A 66 -4.55 -14.04 -0.24
C PHE A 66 -3.23 -14.19 0.50
N GLY A 67 -2.21 -13.37 0.22
CA GLY A 67 -0.94 -13.44 0.95
C GLY A 67 -1.10 -13.04 2.41
N ILE A 68 -1.99 -12.09 2.69
CA ILE A 68 -2.29 -11.65 4.06
C ILE A 68 -3.04 -12.75 4.79
N VAL A 69 -4.04 -13.35 4.16
CA VAL A 69 -4.79 -14.48 4.73
C VAL A 69 -3.84 -15.65 5.01
N ASN A 70 -2.95 -15.98 4.08
CA ASN A 70 -1.96 -17.03 4.28
C ASN A 70 -0.97 -16.67 5.40
N LEU A 71 -0.47 -15.43 5.47
CA LEU A 71 0.44 -14.99 6.53
C LEU A 71 -0.21 -15.12 7.91
N VAL A 72 -1.46 -14.65 8.06
CA VAL A 72 -2.21 -14.82 9.32
C VAL A 72 -2.41 -16.30 9.63
N TYR A 73 -2.79 -17.11 8.64
CA TYR A 73 -2.97 -18.55 8.80
C TYR A 73 -1.69 -19.25 9.28
N GLN A 74 -0.53 -18.97 8.64
CA GLN A 74 0.77 -19.52 9.02
C GLN A 74 1.19 -19.13 10.44
N ILE A 75 0.82 -17.93 10.89
CA ILE A 75 1.05 -17.49 12.27
C ILE A 75 0.15 -18.24 13.24
N VAL A 76 -1.14 -18.39 12.91
CA VAL A 76 -2.12 -19.06 13.78
C VAL A 76 -1.79 -20.54 13.99
N ILE A 77 -1.31 -21.23 12.95
CA ILE A 77 -0.87 -22.63 13.06
C ILE A 77 0.53 -22.79 13.67
N GLY A 78 1.22 -21.70 14.00
CA GLY A 78 2.54 -21.71 14.63
C GLY A 78 3.71 -21.97 13.67
N ASN A 79 3.50 -22.00 12.35
CA ASN A 79 4.57 -22.16 11.36
C ASN A 79 5.44 -20.91 11.23
N MET A 80 4.90 -19.73 11.50
CA MET A 80 5.64 -18.47 11.53
C MET A 80 5.51 -17.78 12.87
N SER A 81 6.62 -17.27 13.40
CA SER A 81 6.63 -16.47 14.62
C SER A 81 5.92 -15.12 14.39
N LEU A 82 5.03 -14.74 15.30
CA LEU A 82 4.45 -13.40 15.33
C LEU A 82 5.50 -12.38 15.77
N THR A 83 6.23 -11.84 14.81
CA THR A 83 7.17 -10.73 15.05
C THR A 83 6.41 -9.41 15.18
N LEU A 84 7.03 -8.39 15.80
CA LEU A 84 6.45 -7.05 15.89
C LEU A 84 6.11 -6.49 14.50
N LEU A 85 6.99 -6.70 13.52
CA LEU A 85 6.77 -6.26 12.14
C LEU A 85 5.56 -6.97 11.50
N ALA A 86 5.44 -8.29 11.71
CA ALA A 86 4.29 -9.05 11.22
C ALA A 86 2.98 -8.53 11.85
N LEU A 87 2.96 -8.27 13.16
CA LEU A 87 1.81 -7.71 13.86
C LEU A 87 1.42 -6.34 13.30
N LEU A 88 2.38 -5.43 13.13
CA LEU A 88 2.14 -4.11 12.57
C LEU A 88 1.60 -4.19 11.13
N ASN A 89 2.17 -5.06 10.30
CA ASN A 89 1.67 -5.29 8.95
C ASN A 89 0.23 -5.81 8.96
N ILE A 90 -0.09 -6.81 9.80
CA ILE A 90 -1.46 -7.34 9.93
C ILE A 90 -2.43 -6.23 10.33
N LEU A 91 -2.09 -5.41 11.33
CA LEU A 91 -2.95 -4.31 11.80
C LEU A 91 -3.18 -3.26 10.71
N VAL A 92 -2.11 -2.76 10.09
CA VAL A 92 -2.18 -1.73 9.04
C VAL A 92 -2.99 -2.20 7.85
N VAL A 93 -2.72 -3.42 7.38
CA VAL A 93 -3.44 -4.01 6.25
C VAL A 93 -4.90 -4.22 6.60
N THR A 94 -5.20 -4.81 7.75
CA THR A 94 -6.59 -5.04 8.19
C THR A 94 -7.38 -3.73 8.25
N LEU A 95 -6.77 -2.68 8.81
CA LEU A 95 -7.37 -1.35 8.85
C LEU A 95 -7.62 -0.80 7.43
N THR A 96 -6.66 -0.97 6.53
CA THR A 96 -6.76 -0.51 5.13
C THR A 96 -7.91 -1.20 4.39
N TYR A 97 -8.03 -2.53 4.54
CA TYR A 97 -9.13 -3.30 3.95
C TYR A 97 -10.48 -2.95 4.59
N ALA A 98 -10.53 -2.73 5.90
CA ALA A 98 -11.75 -2.28 6.59
C ALA A 98 -12.21 -0.89 6.11
N LEU A 99 -11.27 0.05 5.94
CA LEU A 99 -11.54 1.38 5.39
C LEU A 99 -12.01 1.31 3.93
N TYR A 100 -11.43 0.40 3.13
CA TYR A 100 -11.87 0.17 1.76
C TYR A 100 -13.32 -0.33 1.72
N LEU A 101 -13.67 -1.34 2.52
CA LEU A 101 -15.04 -1.84 2.63
C LEU A 101 -16.02 -0.77 3.13
N TYR A 102 -15.60 0.01 4.13
CA TYR A 102 -16.37 1.16 4.61
C TYR A 102 -16.63 2.17 3.49
N SER A 103 -15.59 2.52 2.72
CA SER A 103 -15.70 3.46 1.61
C SER A 103 -16.61 2.95 0.50
N MET A 104 -16.54 1.66 0.18
CA MET A 104 -17.42 1.03 -0.80
C MET A 104 -18.88 1.10 -0.38
N ARG A 105 -19.16 0.87 0.91
CA ARG A 105 -20.53 0.89 1.44
C ARG A 105 -21.12 2.30 1.48
N TYR A 106 -20.32 3.30 1.84
CA TYR A 106 -20.82 4.66 2.10
C TYR A 106 -20.83 5.56 0.86
N PHE A 107 -19.81 5.45 -0.01
CA PHE A 107 -19.65 6.35 -1.15
C PHE A 107 -20.13 5.77 -2.49
N ARG A 108 -20.52 4.49 -2.54
CA ARG A 108 -21.04 3.87 -3.77
C ARG A 108 -22.39 3.22 -3.55
N GLU A 109 -23.24 3.33 -4.57
CA GLU A 109 -24.55 2.70 -4.59
C GLU A 109 -24.50 1.20 -4.91
N LYS A 110 -23.56 0.76 -5.77
CA LYS A 110 -23.40 -0.66 -6.16
C LYS A 110 -21.92 -1.03 -6.44
N PRO A 111 -21.43 -2.17 -5.93
CA PRO A 111 -20.09 -2.68 -6.23
C PRO A 111 -20.02 -3.14 -7.69
N LYS A 112 -18.96 -2.74 -8.39
CA LYS A 112 -18.61 -3.21 -9.73
C LYS A 112 -17.46 -4.20 -9.65
N ILE A 113 -17.29 -5.02 -10.70
CA ILE A 113 -16.20 -6.02 -10.74
C ILE A 113 -14.80 -5.40 -10.61
N ARG A 114 -14.64 -4.15 -11.08
CA ARG A 114 -13.40 -3.37 -10.94
C ARG A 114 -13.06 -3.08 -9.47
N ASP A 115 -14.07 -2.91 -8.62
CA ASP A 115 -13.86 -2.66 -7.19
C ASP A 115 -13.43 -3.95 -6.48
N ILE A 116 -13.98 -5.09 -6.89
CA ILE A 116 -13.57 -6.40 -6.37
C ILE A 116 -12.12 -6.71 -6.79
N LEU A 117 -11.75 -6.40 -8.03
CA LEU A 117 -10.37 -6.53 -8.48
C LEU A 117 -9.42 -5.60 -7.71
N ALA A 118 -9.82 -4.34 -7.49
CA ALA A 118 -9.05 -3.40 -6.68
C ALA A 118 -8.95 -3.84 -5.21
N PHE A 119 -9.97 -4.51 -4.67
CA PHE A 119 -9.92 -5.12 -3.34
C PHE A 119 -8.92 -6.27 -3.31
N ILE A 120 -8.96 -7.20 -4.27
CA ILE A 120 -8.04 -8.34 -4.32
C ILE A 120 -6.59 -7.86 -4.49
N PHE A 121 -6.35 -6.86 -5.33
CA PHE A 121 -5.03 -6.32 -5.64
C PHE A 121 -4.81 -4.92 -5.06
N LEU A 122 -5.21 -4.72 -3.81
CA LEU A 122 -5.15 -3.42 -3.15
C LEU A 122 -3.72 -2.88 -3.04
N PHE A 123 -2.74 -3.76 -2.78
CA PHE A 123 -1.33 -3.37 -2.63
C PHE A 123 -0.70 -2.89 -3.95
N PRO A 124 -0.80 -3.62 -5.08
CA PRO A 124 -0.39 -3.09 -6.39
C PRO A 124 -1.09 -1.78 -6.78
N TYR A 125 -2.41 -1.71 -6.52
CA TYR A 125 -3.19 -0.51 -6.81
C TYR A 125 -2.68 0.70 -6.01
N TRP A 126 -2.35 0.49 -4.75
CA TRP A 126 -1.77 1.51 -3.89
C TRP A 126 -0.35 1.94 -4.31
N LEU A 127 0.51 0.99 -4.72
CA LEU A 127 1.82 1.31 -5.29
C LEU A 127 1.69 2.19 -6.54
N MET A 128 0.72 1.89 -7.41
CA MET A 128 0.44 2.70 -8.59
C MET A 128 0.00 4.11 -8.22
N LEU A 129 -0.90 4.27 -7.25
CA LEU A 129 -1.32 5.58 -6.75
C LEU A 129 -0.16 6.39 -6.17
N MET A 130 0.71 5.75 -5.39
CA MET A 130 1.92 6.39 -4.87
C MET A 130 2.85 6.84 -5.98
N LEU A 131 3.05 6.01 -7.00
CA LEU A 131 3.92 6.33 -8.13
C LEU A 131 3.35 7.53 -8.90
N VAL A 132 2.05 7.55 -9.19
CA VAL A 132 1.38 8.69 -9.84
C VAL A 132 1.50 9.96 -8.99
N GLN A 133 1.33 9.87 -7.67
CA GLN A 133 1.52 11.02 -6.77
C GLN A 133 2.97 11.50 -6.72
N ALA A 134 3.94 10.58 -6.66
CA ALA A 134 5.36 10.91 -6.71
C ALA A 134 5.71 11.64 -8.02
N VAL A 135 5.23 11.15 -9.15
CA VAL A 135 5.46 11.79 -10.46
C VAL A 135 4.76 13.15 -10.57
N ASN A 136 3.53 13.29 -10.08
CA ASN A 136 2.84 14.58 -10.14
C ASN A 136 3.41 15.61 -9.15
N SER A 137 3.96 15.15 -8.02
CA SER A 137 4.55 16.04 -7.01
C SER A 137 5.96 16.53 -7.37
N THR A 138 6.70 15.81 -8.22
CA THR A 138 8.00 16.30 -8.72
C THR A 138 7.83 17.54 -9.57
N GLU A 139 6.81 17.63 -10.42
CA GLU A 139 6.50 18.84 -11.20
C GLU A 139 6.28 20.06 -10.30
N TRP A 140 5.53 19.88 -9.21
CA TRP A 140 5.31 20.94 -8.21
C TRP A 140 6.61 21.34 -7.50
N PHE A 141 7.44 20.37 -7.12
CA PHE A 141 8.73 20.61 -6.47
C PHE A 141 9.71 21.37 -7.37
N PHE A 142 9.86 20.95 -8.63
CA PHE A 142 10.76 21.59 -9.59
C PHE A 142 10.28 23.00 -9.97
N GLY A 143 8.97 23.20 -10.14
CA GLY A 143 8.41 24.52 -10.40
C GLY A 143 8.63 25.50 -9.25
N ARG A 144 8.47 25.06 -7.99
CA ARG A 144 8.66 25.90 -6.80
C ARG A 144 10.14 26.19 -6.52
N TRP A 145 11.01 25.20 -6.70
CA TRP A 145 12.46 25.34 -6.56
C TRP A 145 13.00 26.40 -7.53
N ARG A 146 12.61 26.33 -8.81
CA ARG A 146 13.05 27.30 -9.84
C ARG A 146 12.65 28.74 -9.50
N ASN A 147 11.47 28.93 -8.91
CA ASN A 147 10.99 30.25 -8.48
C ASN A 147 11.69 30.79 -7.21
N TRP A 148 12.33 29.93 -6.43
CA TRP A 148 13.11 30.31 -5.25
C TRP A 148 14.50 30.84 -5.61
N TRP A 149 15.12 30.28 -6.66
CA TRP A 149 16.45 30.70 -7.14
C TRP A 149 16.41 31.90 -8.10
N ASN A 150 15.24 32.21 -8.65
CA ASN A 150 15.01 33.38 -9.52
C ASN A 150 14.49 34.61 -8.76
N LYS A 151 14.47 34.57 -7.41
CA LYS A 151 14.19 35.71 -6.53
C LYS A 151 15.46 36.11 -5.80
#